data_AF-A0A5J4SVA7-F1
#
_entry.id   AF-A0A5J4SVA7-F1
#
_cell.length_a   1.000
_cell.length_b   1.000
_cell.length_c   1.000
_cell.angle_alpha   90.00
_cell.angle_beta   90.00
_cell.angle_gamma   90.00
#
_symmetry.space_group_name_H-M   'P 1'
#
loop_
_entity.id
_entity.type
_entity.pdbx_description
1 polymer ?
#
loop_
_entity_poly.entity_id
_entity_poly.type
_entity_poly.pdbx_seq_one_letter_code
_entity_poly.pdbx_strand_id
1 'polypeptide(L)'
;MEKFDTSLSHLKEYIKYRSGSEDILLSDVNSQFIGDFDFYLKTVRKCQHNSSLKHLKNLKKIIRIALANDWIKKDPFYGIQFKQEETNVEFLSQEELETVIHKEFSLPRLAQVRDIFTFCCFTGLAFIDVQQLTPAHLIKDNNGAIWIRKNRQKICVIFLFYPLLEN
;
A
#
# COMPACT_ATOMS: atom_id res chain seq x y z
N MET A 1 -8.29 4.43 7.87
CA MET A 1 -7.02 4.95 8.41
C MET A 1 -6.25 5.55 7.26
N GLU A 2 -6.16 6.87 7.24
CA GLU A 2 -5.58 7.59 6.12
C GLU A 2 -4.06 7.43 6.15
N LYS A 3 -3.41 7.34 4.98
CA LYS A 3 -1.97 7.00 4.84
C LYS A 3 -1.03 7.96 5.61
N PHE A 4 -1.55 9.09 6.09
CA PHE A 4 -0.84 10.10 6.85
C PHE A 4 -0.76 9.79 8.36
N ASP A 5 -1.74 9.06 8.92
CA ASP A 5 -1.83 8.80 10.37
C ASP A 5 -0.58 8.10 10.92
N THR A 6 -0.13 7.04 10.23
CA THR A 6 1.09 6.31 10.62
C THR A 6 2.34 7.18 10.52
N SER A 7 2.41 8.04 9.50
CA SER A 7 3.58 8.91 9.31
C SER A 7 3.63 10.00 10.38
N LEU A 8 2.46 10.54 10.75
CA LEU A 8 2.33 11.49 11.84
C LEU A 8 2.70 10.83 13.18
N SER A 9 2.24 9.61 13.43
CA SER A 9 2.59 8.85 14.63
C SER A 9 4.10 8.68 14.76
N HIS A 10 4.76 8.20 13.69
CA HIS A 10 6.22 8.03 13.68
C HIS A 10 6.97 9.34 13.90
N LEU A 11 6.49 10.44 13.33
CA LEU A 11 7.09 11.76 13.52
C LEU A 11 6.95 12.23 14.98
N LYS A 12 5.77 12.08 15.59
CA LYS A 12 5.55 12.43 17.00
C LYS A 12 6.43 11.60 17.95
N GLU A 13 6.51 10.30 17.71
CA GLU A 13 7.36 9.40 18.48
C GLU A 13 8.85 9.77 18.34
N TYR A 14 9.28 10.18 17.15
CA TYR A 14 10.64 10.68 16.92
C TYR A 14 10.92 11.99 17.67
N ILE A 15 10.00 12.96 17.59
CA ILE A 15 10.15 14.25 18.31
C ILE A 15 10.29 13.97 19.81
N LYS A 16 9.39 13.13 20.36
CA LYS A 16 9.46 12.70 21.76
C LYS A 16 10.76 11.98 22.10
N TYR A 17 11.26 11.12 21.21
CA TYR A 17 12.53 10.42 21.40
C TYR A 17 13.73 11.39 21.44
N ARG A 18 13.74 12.42 20.58
CA ARG A 18 14.87 13.34 20.45
C ARG A 18 14.91 14.41 21.55
N SER A 19 13.78 15.01 21.88
CA SER A 19 13.72 16.20 22.75
C SER A 19 12.87 16.01 24.00
N GLY A 20 12.23 14.84 24.18
CA GLY A 20 11.27 14.61 25.26
C GLY A 20 9.97 15.42 25.14
N SER A 21 9.82 16.22 24.07
CA SER A 21 8.68 17.10 23.83
C SER A 21 7.65 16.45 22.92
N GLU A 22 6.40 16.94 22.94
CA GLU A 22 5.36 16.46 22.03
C GLU A 22 5.34 17.20 20.68
N ASP A 23 5.99 18.36 20.62
CA ASP A 23 6.00 19.25 19.46
C ASP A 23 7.39 19.82 19.18
N ILE A 24 7.54 20.42 18.00
CA ILE A 24 8.73 21.12 17.55
C ILE A 24 8.33 22.38 16.75
N LEU A 25 9.13 23.43 16.86
CA LEU A 25 8.95 24.61 16.02
C LEU A 25 9.28 24.26 14.56
N LEU A 26 8.47 24.77 13.64
CA LEU A 26 8.67 24.53 12.22
C LEU A 26 10.02 25.08 11.70
N SER A 27 10.55 26.13 12.34
CA SER A 27 11.89 26.68 12.08
C SER A 27 13.03 25.71 12.40
N ASP A 28 12.81 24.76 13.29
CA ASP A 28 13.84 23.83 13.76
C ASP A 28 13.91 22.57 12.89
N VAL A 29 12.96 22.42 11.96
CA VAL A 29 12.96 21.37 10.95
C VAL A 29 13.96 21.75 9.86
N ASN A 30 15.23 21.37 10.07
CA ASN A 30 16.33 21.58 9.14
C ASN A 30 16.80 20.25 8.48
N SER A 31 17.80 20.32 7.59
CA SER A 31 18.31 19.12 6.91
C SER A 31 18.86 18.06 7.86
N GLN A 32 19.43 18.45 9.00
CA GLN A 32 19.88 17.52 10.04
C GLN A 32 18.68 16.78 10.66
N PHE A 33 17.59 17.50 10.99
CA PHE A 33 16.36 16.88 11.48
C PHE A 33 15.83 15.82 10.51
N ILE A 34 15.85 16.10 9.20
CA ILE A 34 15.40 15.13 8.19
C ILE A 34 16.30 13.88 8.17
N GLY A 35 17.62 14.05 8.22
CA GLY A 35 18.57 12.95 8.27
C GLY A 35 18.44 12.10 9.53
N ASP A 36 18.33 12.74 10.69
CA ASP A 36 18.14 12.08 11.98
C ASP A 36 16.80 11.33 12.04
N PHE A 37 15.75 11.88 11.43
CA PHE A 37 14.46 11.21 11.35
C PHE A 37 14.52 9.97 10.46
N ASP A 38 15.20 10.02 9.30
CA ASP A 38 15.44 8.84 8.47
C ASP A 38 16.24 7.77 9.24
N PHE A 39 17.28 8.19 9.96
CA PHE A 39 18.08 7.29 10.79
C PHE A 39 17.24 6.64 11.89
N TYR A 40 16.41 7.41 12.59
CA TYR A 40 15.48 6.90 13.61
C TYR A 40 14.50 5.87 13.03
N LEU A 41 13.91 6.15 11.85
CA LEU A 41 12.99 5.23 11.19
C LEU A 41 13.67 3.89 10.88
N LYS A 42 14.92 3.92 10.41
CA LYS A 42 15.68 2.71 10.05
C LYS A 42 16.18 1.93 11.27
N THR A 43 16.65 2.62 12.32
CA THR A 43 17.33 1.98 13.46
C THR A 43 16.39 1.65 14.61
N VAL A 44 15.51 2.59 14.99
CA VAL A 44 14.61 2.43 16.14
C VAL A 44 13.30 1.80 15.71
N ARG A 45 12.67 2.33 14.64
CA ARG A 45 11.41 1.77 14.11
C ARG A 45 11.63 0.57 13.21
N LYS A 46 12.89 0.22 12.91
CA LYS A 46 13.28 -0.91 12.06
C LYS A 46 12.56 -0.91 10.70
N CYS A 47 12.26 0.27 10.18
CA CYS A 47 11.63 0.43 8.87
C CYS A 47 12.64 0.09 7.77
N GLN A 48 12.21 -0.70 6.79
CA GLN A 48 12.96 -0.92 5.57
C GLN A 48 13.12 0.37 4.77
N HIS A 49 14.13 0.43 3.89
CA HIS A 49 14.51 1.63 3.14
C HIS A 49 13.31 2.34 2.48
N ASN A 50 12.56 1.61 1.66
CA ASN A 50 11.39 2.14 0.94
C ASN A 50 10.27 2.64 1.87
N SER A 51 10.09 1.98 3.02
CA SER A 51 9.12 2.38 4.04
C SER A 51 9.55 3.68 4.72
N SER A 52 10.84 3.83 5.05
CA SER A 52 11.38 5.09 5.59
C SER A 52 11.18 6.24 4.58
N LEU A 53 11.54 6.00 3.31
CA LEU A 53 11.35 6.99 2.25
C LEU A 53 9.89 7.44 2.08
N LYS A 54 8.93 6.54 2.28
CA LYS A 54 7.51 6.89 2.24
C LYS A 54 7.16 7.93 3.32
N HIS A 55 7.66 7.75 4.54
CA HIS A 55 7.43 8.70 5.64
C HIS A 55 8.10 10.04 5.37
N LEU A 56 9.34 10.05 4.85
CA LEU A 56 10.05 11.27 4.46
C LEU A 56 9.33 12.02 3.33
N LYS A 57 8.82 11.31 2.32
CA LYS A 57 8.03 11.91 1.23
C LYS A 57 6.74 12.55 1.75
N ASN A 58 6.09 11.92 2.74
CA ASN A 58 4.91 12.50 3.39
C ASN A 58 5.26 13.78 4.15
N LEU A 59 6.35 13.79 4.93
CA LEU A 59 6.83 14.99 5.62
C LEU A 59 7.22 16.09 4.62
N LYS A 60 7.89 15.74 3.52
CA LYS A 60 8.23 16.68 2.44
C LYS A 60 6.99 17.35 1.86
N LYS A 61 5.87 16.65 1.74
CA LYS A 61 4.60 17.24 1.27
C LYS A 61 4.14 18.36 2.22
N ILE A 62 4.24 18.15 3.54
CA ILE A 62 3.88 19.17 4.54
C ILE A 62 4.84 20.36 4.50
N ILE A 63 6.16 20.11 4.40
CA ILE A 63 7.16 21.17 4.27
C ILE A 63 6.96 22.01 3.00
N ARG A 64 6.56 21.40 1.89
CA ARG A 64 6.20 22.14 0.66
C ARG A 64 4.99 23.06 0.87
N ILE A 65 3.99 22.64 1.64
CA ILE A 65 2.84 23.49 1.99
C ILE A 65 3.32 24.65 2.87
N ALA A 66 4.19 24.40 3.85
CA ALA A 66 4.75 25.45 4.69
C ALA A 66 5.57 26.48 3.91
N LEU A 67 6.39 26.04 2.94
CA LEU A 67 7.12 26.92 2.02
C LEU A 67 6.17 27.76 1.17
N ALA A 68 5.11 27.16 0.63
CA ALA A 68 4.14 27.88 -0.20
C ALA A 68 3.33 28.94 0.56
N ASN A 69 3.24 28.82 1.90
CA ASN A 69 2.61 29.80 2.78
C ASN A 69 3.63 30.74 3.45
N ASP A 70 4.90 30.71 3.03
CA ASP A 70 5.99 31.52 3.60
C ASP A 70 6.23 31.33 5.11
N TRP A 71 5.78 30.20 5.68
CA TRP A 71 6.00 29.88 7.10
C TRP A 71 7.45 29.51 7.41
N ILE A 72 8.19 29.04 6.39
CA ILE A 72 9.61 28.76 6.44
C ILE A 72 10.29 29.35 5.21
N LYS A 73 11.52 29.82 5.37
CA LYS A 73 12.28 30.50 4.31
C LYS A 73 13.18 29.57 3.50
N LYS A 74 13.56 28.42 4.05
CA LYS A 74 14.51 27.49 3.47
C LYS A 74 13.93 26.08 3.45
N ASP A 75 14.06 25.39 2.32
CA ASP A 75 13.65 23.99 2.21
C ASP A 75 14.65 23.06 2.93
N PRO A 76 14.26 22.37 4.03
CA PRO A 76 15.12 21.40 4.69
C PRO A 76 15.40 20.15 3.84
N PHE A 77 14.59 19.88 2.83
CA PHE A 77 14.79 18.76 1.89
C PHE A 77 15.66 19.13 0.69
N TYR A 78 16.20 20.35 0.62
CA TYR A 78 17.04 20.76 -0.49
C TYR A 78 18.26 19.84 -0.64
N GLY A 79 18.49 19.33 -1.85
CA GLY A 79 19.58 18.40 -2.17
C GLY A 79 19.35 16.93 -1.76
N ILE A 80 18.28 16.60 -1.03
CA ILE A 80 17.97 15.22 -0.65
C ILE A 80 17.32 14.47 -1.82
N GLN A 81 18.00 13.42 -2.28
CA GLN A 81 17.54 12.52 -3.35
C GLN A 81 16.88 11.28 -2.76
N PHE A 82 15.64 11.01 -3.13
CA PHE A 82 14.93 9.80 -2.72
C PHE A 82 14.98 8.75 -3.82
N LYS A 83 15.82 7.74 -3.66
CA LYS A 83 15.90 6.59 -4.58
C LYS A 83 15.26 5.38 -3.92
N GLN A 84 14.18 4.86 -4.49
CA GLN A 84 13.62 3.61 -4.00
C GLN A 84 14.47 2.45 -4.50
N GLU A 85 14.65 1.47 -3.64
CA GLU A 85 15.29 0.21 -4.00
C GLU A 85 14.24 -0.69 -4.64
N GLU A 86 14.57 -1.35 -5.75
CA GLU A 86 13.67 -2.34 -6.33
C GLU A 86 13.53 -3.53 -5.38
N THR A 87 12.29 -3.82 -4.99
CA THR A 87 11.97 -5.00 -4.19
C THR A 87 11.47 -6.08 -5.12
N ASN A 88 12.13 -7.24 -5.13
CA ASN A 88 11.63 -8.41 -5.82
C ASN A 88 10.30 -8.82 -5.19
N VAL A 89 9.25 -8.80 -6.00
CA VAL A 89 7.95 -9.33 -5.60
C VAL A 89 7.97 -10.81 -5.92
N GLU A 90 7.92 -11.65 -4.90
CA GLU A 90 7.77 -13.09 -5.06
C GLU A 90 6.36 -13.40 -5.61
N PHE A 91 6.28 -14.37 -6.52
CA PHE A 91 5.05 -14.85 -7.12
C PHE A 91 5.06 -16.37 -7.13
N LEU A 92 3.87 -16.97 -7.14
CA LEU A 92 3.73 -18.42 -7.19
C LEU A 92 3.98 -18.92 -8.63
N SER A 93 4.72 -20.02 -8.76
CA SER A 93 4.74 -20.81 -10.00
C SER A 93 3.38 -21.46 -10.24
N GLN A 94 3.17 -21.97 -11.46
CA GLN A 94 1.96 -22.72 -11.78
C GLN A 94 1.82 -23.97 -10.89
N GLU A 95 2.92 -24.70 -10.64
CA GLU A 95 2.90 -25.89 -9.77
C GLU A 95 2.58 -25.53 -8.31
N GLU A 96 3.09 -24.40 -7.81
CA GLU A 96 2.80 -23.92 -6.47
C GLU A 96 1.33 -23.49 -6.33
N LEU A 97 0.77 -22.83 -7.35
CA LEU A 97 -0.64 -22.47 -7.39
C LEU A 97 -1.54 -23.71 -7.40
N GLU A 98 -1.21 -24.71 -8.21
CA GLU A 98 -1.92 -25.99 -8.25
C GLU A 98 -1.88 -26.70 -6.88
N THR A 99 -0.74 -26.65 -6.19
CA THR A 99 -0.62 -27.18 -4.83
C THR A 99 -1.59 -26.50 -3.86
N VAL A 100 -1.75 -25.17 -3.96
CA VAL A 100 -2.71 -24.40 -3.15
C VAL A 100 -4.15 -24.78 -3.49
N ILE A 101 -4.49 -24.93 -4.78
CA ILE A 101 -5.83 -25.27 -5.26
C ILE A 101 -6.28 -26.64 -4.72
N HIS A 102 -5.40 -27.64 -4.78
CA HIS A 102 -5.73 -29.00 -4.36
C HIS A 102 -5.54 -29.25 -2.86
N LYS A 103 -5.10 -28.24 -2.10
CA LYS A 103 -4.93 -28.38 -0.66
C LYS A 103 -6.28 -28.53 0.03
N GLU A 104 -6.45 -29.64 0.75
CA GLU A 104 -7.60 -29.86 1.62
C GLU A 104 -7.39 -29.21 2.99
N PHE A 105 -8.42 -28.50 3.45
CA PHE A 105 -8.45 -27.85 4.76
C PHE A 105 -9.59 -28.44 5.60
N SER A 106 -9.29 -28.85 6.82
CA SER A 106 -10.30 -29.32 7.79
C SER A 106 -11.23 -28.19 8.27
N LEU A 107 -10.77 -26.95 8.20
CA LEU A 107 -11.51 -25.76 8.62
C LEU A 107 -12.18 -25.09 7.40
N PRO A 108 -13.53 -24.99 7.35
CA PRO A 108 -14.25 -24.42 6.21
C PRO A 108 -13.84 -22.99 5.84
N ARG A 109 -13.50 -22.18 6.84
CA ARG A 109 -12.97 -20.81 6.66
C ARG A 109 -11.71 -20.80 5.77
N LEU A 110 -10.80 -21.76 5.94
CA LEU A 110 -9.56 -21.80 5.18
C LEU A 110 -9.80 -22.26 3.74
N ALA A 111 -10.75 -23.19 3.54
CA ALA A 111 -11.21 -23.56 2.20
C ALA A 111 -11.78 -22.34 1.46
N GLN A 112 -12.61 -21.53 2.12
CA GLN A 112 -13.13 -20.29 1.54
C GLN A 112 -12.02 -19.28 1.18
N VAL A 113 -11.00 -19.13 2.04
CA VAL A 113 -9.85 -18.25 1.74
C VAL A 113 -9.07 -18.74 0.52
N ARG A 114 -8.85 -20.06 0.40
CA ARG A 114 -8.23 -20.68 -0.78
C ARG A 114 -9.05 -20.35 -2.03
N ASP A 115 -10.35 -20.59 -2.01
CA ASP A 115 -11.22 -20.38 -3.18
C ASP A 115 -11.22 -18.91 -3.62
N ILE A 116 -11.29 -17.97 -2.68
CA ILE A 116 -11.18 -16.53 -2.98
C ILE A 116 -9.81 -16.18 -3.54
N PHE A 117 -8.73 -16.71 -2.95
CA PHE A 117 -7.37 -16.47 -3.42
C PHE A 117 -7.16 -16.98 -4.85
N THR A 118 -7.53 -18.23 -5.11
CA THR A 118 -7.49 -18.86 -6.44
C THR A 118 -8.32 -18.06 -7.45
N PHE A 119 -9.52 -17.63 -7.07
CA PHE A 119 -10.34 -16.77 -7.91
C PHE A 119 -9.66 -15.43 -8.24
N CYS A 120 -8.96 -14.81 -7.27
CA CYS A 120 -8.18 -13.59 -7.51
C CYS A 120 -7.00 -13.85 -8.46
N CYS A 121 -6.31 -14.99 -8.33
CA CYS A 121 -5.22 -15.39 -9.22
C CYS A 121 -5.68 -15.56 -10.67
N PHE A 122 -6.84 -16.20 -10.89
CA PHE A 122 -7.37 -16.40 -12.23
C PHE A 122 -7.96 -15.12 -12.82
N THR A 123 -8.69 -14.33 -12.05
CA THR A 123 -9.40 -13.14 -12.60
C THR A 123 -8.57 -11.86 -12.59
N GLY A 124 -7.47 -11.83 -11.83
CA GLY A 124 -6.70 -10.60 -11.57
C GLY A 124 -7.47 -9.54 -10.77
N LEU A 125 -8.60 -9.90 -10.15
CA LEU A 125 -9.35 -9.00 -9.28
C LEU A 125 -8.61 -8.80 -7.96
N ALA A 126 -8.60 -7.56 -7.46
CA ALA A 126 -8.13 -7.31 -6.10
C ALA A 126 -9.14 -7.88 -5.11
N PHE A 127 -8.67 -8.35 -3.95
CA PHE A 127 -9.54 -8.90 -2.90
C PHE A 127 -10.74 -7.99 -2.57
N ILE A 128 -10.52 -6.68 -2.46
CA ILE A 128 -11.59 -5.73 -2.18
C ILE A 128 -12.64 -5.68 -3.30
N ASP A 129 -12.23 -5.92 -4.55
CA ASP A 129 -13.15 -5.95 -5.67
C ASP A 129 -14.00 -7.22 -5.66
N VAL A 130 -13.42 -8.35 -5.26
CA VAL A 130 -14.13 -9.63 -5.06
C VAL A 130 -15.10 -9.53 -3.89
N GLN A 131 -14.69 -8.92 -2.78
CA GLN A 131 -15.54 -8.71 -1.61
C GLN A 131 -16.82 -7.91 -1.93
N GLN A 132 -16.74 -6.99 -2.88
CA GLN A 132 -17.87 -6.16 -3.35
C GLN A 132 -18.58 -6.76 -4.57
N LEU A 133 -18.20 -7.96 -5.00
CA LEU A 133 -18.85 -8.61 -6.13
C LEU A 133 -20.28 -8.98 -5.74
N THR A 134 -21.21 -8.80 -6.67
CA THR A 134 -22.62 -9.11 -6.49
C THR A 134 -23.10 -9.83 -7.74
N PRO A 135 -24.21 -10.59 -7.69
CA PRO A 135 -24.74 -11.27 -8.86
C PRO A 135 -25.06 -10.31 -10.03
N ALA A 136 -25.37 -9.03 -9.76
CA ALA A 136 -25.61 -8.02 -10.79
C ALA A 136 -24.36 -7.68 -11.62
N HIS A 137 -23.17 -8.02 -11.11
CA HIS A 137 -21.91 -7.89 -11.84
C HIS A 137 -21.64 -9.09 -12.76
N LEU A 138 -22.42 -10.17 -12.68
CA LEU A 138 -22.27 -11.35 -13.54
C LEU A 138 -23.20 -11.25 -14.74
N ILE A 139 -22.65 -11.30 -15.95
CA ILE A 139 -23.40 -11.17 -17.20
C ILE A 139 -23.16 -12.41 -18.04
N LYS A 140 -24.21 -12.97 -18.64
CA LYS A 140 -24.09 -14.04 -19.62
C LYS A 140 -24.01 -13.46 -21.02
N ASP A 141 -23.11 -13.99 -21.84
CA ASP A 141 -23.12 -13.70 -23.27
C ASP A 141 -24.09 -14.61 -24.04
N ASN A 142 -24.16 -14.42 -25.35
CA ASN A 142 -25.01 -15.19 -26.25
C ASN A 142 -24.62 -16.68 -26.34
N ASN A 143 -23.40 -17.03 -25.90
CA ASN A 143 -22.89 -18.40 -25.88
C ASN A 143 -23.06 -19.06 -24.51
N GLY A 144 -23.62 -18.36 -23.53
CA GLY A 144 -23.84 -18.86 -22.17
C GLY A 144 -22.67 -18.65 -21.21
N ALA A 145 -21.55 -18.10 -21.66
CA ALA A 145 -20.38 -17.85 -20.83
C ALA A 145 -20.65 -16.70 -19.85
N ILE A 146 -20.15 -16.85 -18.61
CA ILE A 146 -20.34 -15.86 -17.55
C ILE A 146 -19.14 -14.90 -17.51
N TRP A 147 -19.45 -13.61 -17.52
CA TRP A 147 -18.50 -12.49 -17.53
C TRP A 147 -18.67 -11.63 -16.29
N ILE A 148 -17.55 -11.04 -15.82
CA ILE A 148 -17.55 -10.14 -14.66
C ILE A 148 -17.48 -8.67 -15.10
N ARG A 149 -18.56 -7.94 -14.91
CA ARG A 149 -18.65 -6.51 -15.21
C ARG A 149 -18.67 -5.68 -13.92
N LYS A 150 -17.50 -5.19 -13.50
CA LYS A 150 -17.36 -4.34 -12.30
C LYS A 150 -16.33 -3.22 -12.50
N ASN A 151 -16.62 -2.04 -11.95
CA ASN A 151 -15.66 -0.94 -11.86
C ASN A 151 -14.67 -1.20 -10.71
N ARG A 152 -13.37 -1.03 -10.97
CA ARG A 152 -12.33 -1.14 -9.95
C ARG A 152 -12.43 0.01 -8.93
N GLN A 153 -12.29 -0.31 -7.65
CA GLN A 153 -12.36 0.70 -6.59
C GLN A 153 -11.14 1.64 -6.57
N LYS A 154 -9.95 1.15 -6.94
CA LYS A 154 -8.69 1.89 -6.81
C LYS A 154 -8.31 2.70 -8.06
N ILE A 155 -8.92 2.41 -9.21
CA ILE A 155 -8.70 3.10 -10.50
C ILE A 155 -10.04 3.11 -11.23
N CYS A 156 -10.57 4.30 -11.51
CA CYS A 156 -11.78 4.47 -12.30
C CYS A 156 -11.49 3.94 -13.72
N VAL A 157 -12.24 2.92 -14.15
CA VAL A 157 -12.20 2.22 -15.46
C VAL A 157 -11.17 1.06 -15.58
N ILE A 158 -11.68 -0.17 -15.72
CA ILE A 158 -11.59 -1.09 -16.89
C ILE A 158 -12.27 -2.43 -16.52
N PHE A 159 -13.07 -2.95 -17.45
CA PHE A 159 -13.76 -4.23 -17.44
C PHE A 159 -12.79 -5.41 -17.44
N LEU A 160 -12.97 -6.38 -16.53
CA LEU A 160 -12.25 -7.65 -16.58
C LEU A 160 -13.13 -8.72 -17.21
N PHE A 161 -12.91 -8.93 -18.49
CA PHE A 161 -13.50 -10.04 -19.24
C PHE A 161 -12.70 -11.31 -18.94
N TYR A 162 -13.10 -12.06 -17.91
CA TYR A 162 -12.61 -13.42 -17.72
C TYR A 162 -13.75 -14.40 -17.98
N PRO A 163 -13.58 -15.37 -18.89
CA PRO A 163 -14.46 -16.53 -18.90
C PRO A 163 -14.24 -17.26 -17.58
N LEU A 164 -15.30 -17.39 -16.77
CA LEU A 164 -15.29 -18.39 -15.72
C LEU A 164 -15.24 -19.74 -16.42
N LEU A 165 -14.06 -20.38 -16.39
CA LEU A 165 -13.81 -21.67 -17.01
C LEU A 165 -14.94 -22.64 -16.64
N GLU A 166 -15.54 -23.25 -17.67
CA GLU A 166 -16.34 -24.45 -17.51
C GLU A 166 -15.37 -25.55 -17.02
N ASN A 167 -15.64 -26.08 -15.82
CA ASN A 167 -14.98 -27.29 -15.34
C ASN A 167 -15.39 -28.48 -16.22
#